data_AF-A0A1G0Z1L2-F1
#
_entry.id   AF-A0A1G0Z1L2-F1
#
_cell.length_a   1.000
_cell.length_b   1.000
_cell.length_c   1.000
_cell.angle_alpha   90.00
_cell.angle_beta   90.00
_cell.angle_gamma   90.00
#
_symmetry.space_group_name_H-M   'P 1'
#
loop_
_entity.id
_entity.type
_entity.pdbx_description
1 polymer ?
#
loop_
_entity_poly.entity_id
_entity_poly.type
_entity_poly.pdbx_seq_one_letter_code
_entity_poly.pdbx_strand_id
1 'polypeptide(L)' 'MTITTISSREFNHDVSRAKRAAESGPVFITDRGHTAHVLLSIVEYQKITDKNKNIAELLAMPSAADIEFEQA' A
#
# COMPACT_ATOMS: atom_id res chain seq x y z
N MET A 1 -7.11 7.52 10.63
CA MET A 1 -6.91 6.09 10.32
C MET A 1 -6.88 5.32 11.61
N THR A 2 -7.75 4.34 11.78
CA THR A 2 -7.75 3.48 12.98
C THR A 2 -7.02 2.19 12.63
N ILE A 3 -5.97 1.86 13.39
CA ILE A 3 -5.28 0.57 13.25
C ILE A 3 -5.97 -0.43 14.16
N THR A 4 -6.43 -1.54 13.58
CA THR A 4 -7.05 -2.64 14.34
C THR A 4 -6.08 -3.81 14.38
N THR A 5 -5.91 -4.45 15.55
CA THR A 5 -5.13 -5.69 15.67
C THR A 5 -6.05 -6.79 16.20
N ILE A 6 -6.01 -7.95 15.54
CA ILE A 6 -6.76 -9.14 15.93
C ILE A 6 -5.86 -10.37 15.87
N SER A 7 -6.21 -11.41 16.59
CA SER A 7 -5.58 -12.72 16.45
C SER A 7 -6.06 -13.44 15.19
N SER A 8 -5.25 -14.40 14.70
CA SER A 8 -5.67 -15.34 13.65
C SER A 8 -6.96 -16.09 14.03
N ARG A 9 -7.17 -16.37 15.32
CA ARG A 9 -8.40 -17.01 15.81
C ARG A 9 -9.61 -16.08 15.65
N GLU A 10 -9.50 -14.81 16.02
CA GLU A 10 -10.58 -13.82 15.85
C GLU A 10 -10.88 -13.56 14.37
N PHE A 11 -9.84 -13.48 13.54
CA PHE A 11 -10.01 -13.35 12.09
C PHE A 11 -10.80 -14.53 11.50
N ASN A 12 -10.41 -15.77 11.83
CA ASN A 12 -11.08 -16.96 11.34
C ASN A 12 -12.50 -17.13 11.88
N HIS A 13 -12.79 -16.61 13.08
CA HIS A 13 -14.11 -16.66 13.68
C HIS A 13 -15.07 -15.61 13.08
N ASP A 14 -14.58 -14.42 12.76
CA ASP A 14 -15.42 -13.32 12.21
C ASP A 14 -14.68 -12.52 11.13
N VAL A 15 -14.55 -13.14 9.96
CA VAL A 15 -13.94 -12.53 8.77
C VAL A 15 -14.71 -11.28 8.33
N SER A 16 -16.03 -11.28 8.48
CA SER A 16 -16.89 -10.16 8.06
C SER A 16 -16.65 -8.90 8.89
N ARG A 17 -16.40 -9.03 10.20
CA ARG A 17 -15.96 -7.92 11.04
C ARG A 17 -14.58 -7.41 10.66
N ALA A 18 -13.63 -8.30 10.36
CA ALA A 18 -12.30 -7.90 9.90
C ALA A 18 -12.37 -7.10 8.58
N LYS A 19 -13.20 -7.52 7.62
CA LYS A 19 -13.43 -6.80 6.36
C LYS A 19 -14.01 -5.40 6.58
N ARG A 20 -15.03 -5.26 7.44
CA ARG A 20 -15.60 -3.95 7.80
C ARG A 20 -14.59 -3.05 8.51
N ALA A 21 -13.78 -3.62 9.41
CA ALA A 21 -12.69 -2.86 10.05
C ALA A 21 -11.65 -2.39 9.02
N ALA A 22 -11.38 -3.18 7.99
CA ALA A 22 -10.47 -2.84 6.89
C ALA A 22 -10.92 -1.65 6.03
N GLU A 23 -12.20 -1.25 6.12
CA GLU A 23 -12.72 -0.03 5.49
C GLU A 23 -12.27 1.24 6.24
N SER A 24 -11.94 1.13 7.53
CA SER A 24 -11.51 2.26 8.38
C SER A 24 -9.99 2.39 8.53
N GLY A 25 -9.24 1.37 8.10
CA GLY A 25 -7.79 1.31 8.20
C GLY A 25 -7.25 -0.12 8.17
N PRO A 26 -5.93 -0.33 8.22
CA PRO A 26 -5.33 -1.66 8.18
C PRO A 26 -5.73 -2.51 9.40
N VAL A 27 -5.98 -3.79 9.13
CA VAL A 27 -6.20 -4.80 10.18
C VAL A 27 -4.99 -5.72 10.25
N PHE A 28 -4.27 -5.66 11.36
CA PHE A 28 -3.12 -6.50 11.65
C PHE A 28 -3.61 -7.83 12.24
N ILE A 29 -3.15 -8.94 11.66
CA ILE A 29 -3.51 -10.28 12.08
C ILE A 29 -2.28 -10.92 12.71
N THR A 30 -2.42 -11.35 13.97
CA THR A 30 -1.33 -11.91 14.75
C THR A 30 -1.44 -13.43 14.85
N ASP A 31 -0.30 -14.12 14.69
CA ASP A 31 -0.14 -15.53 15.07
C ASP A 31 0.87 -15.63 16.21
N ARG A 32 0.53 -16.38 17.26
CA ARG A 32 1.36 -16.58 18.46
C ARG A 32 1.99 -15.29 19.03
N GLY A 33 1.24 -14.18 19.00
CA GLY A 33 1.69 -12.88 19.54
C GLY A 33 2.53 -12.03 18.58
N HIS A 34 2.76 -12.48 17.35
CA HIS A 34 3.50 -11.73 16.33
C HIS A 34 2.59 -11.39 15.15
N THR A 35 2.71 -10.18 14.61
CA THR A 35 2.04 -9.81 13.36
C THR A 35 2.53 -10.72 12.24
N ALA A 36 1.61 -11.44 11.61
CA ALA A 36 1.90 -12.33 10.50
C ALA A 36 1.33 -11.80 9.17
N HIS A 37 0.15 -11.17 9.22
CA HIS A 37 -0.55 -10.67 8.03
C HIS A 37 -1.19 -9.31 8.29
N VAL A 38 -1.52 -8.61 7.19
CA VAL A 38 -2.32 -7.39 7.21
C VAL A 38 -3.43 -7.53 6.17
N LEU A 39 -4.65 -7.17 6.55
CA LEU A 39 -5.80 -7.03 5.65
C LEU A 39 -6.02 -5.54 5.33
N LEU A 40 -6.19 -5.25 4.05
CA LEU A 40 -6.54 -3.94 3.51
C LEU A 40 -7.75 -4.06 2.60
N SER A 41 -8.51 -2.96 2.45
CA SER A 41 -9.40 -2.83 1.31
C SER A 41 -8.59 -2.80 0.01
N ILE A 42 -9.20 -3.22 -1.11
CA ILE A 42 -8.51 -3.21 -2.40
C ILE A 42 -8.11 -1.79 -2.82
N VAL A 43 -8.91 -0.78 -2.44
CA VAL A 43 -8.62 0.63 -2.72
C VAL A 43 -7.35 1.09 -1.99
N GLU A 44 -7.19 0.76 -0.71
CA GLU A 44 -5.99 1.12 0.05
C GLU A 44 -4.77 0.33 -0.41
N TYR A 45 -4.93 -0.95 -0.72
CA TYR A 45 -3.85 -1.74 -1.32
C TYR A 45 -3.37 -1.10 -2.63
N GLN A 46 -4.29 -0.77 -3.53
CA GLN A 46 -3.96 -0.10 -4.78
C GLN A 46 -3.24 1.22 -4.54
N LYS A 47 -3.72 2.12 -3.68
CA LYS A 47 -2.99 3.38 -3.39
C LYS A 47 -1.54 3.18 -2.97
N ILE A 48 -1.24 2.10 -2.25
CA ILE A 48 0.12 1.78 -1.77
C ILE A 48 0.96 1.10 -2.86
N THR A 49 0.35 0.22 -3.66
CA THR A 49 1.05 -0.55 -4.69
C THR A 49 1.10 0.13 -6.05
N ASP A 50 0.19 1.06 -6.30
CA ASP A 50 0.11 1.87 -7.51
C ASP A 50 1.22 2.91 -7.48
N LYS A 51 2.45 2.41 -7.57
CA LYS A 51 3.67 3.17 -7.84
C LYS A 51 3.67 3.61 -9.30
N ASN A 52 2.58 4.23 -9.74
CA ASN A 52 2.50 4.89 -11.03
C ASN A 52 3.29 6.20 -10.95
N LYS A 53 4.61 6.02 -11.02
CA LYS A 53 5.59 6.69 -11.85
C LYS A 53 6.94 6.63 -11.13
N ASN A 54 7.94 6.08 -11.81
CA ASN A 54 9.32 6.20 -11.37
C ASN A 54 9.65 7.70 -11.25
N ILE A 55 10.38 8.13 -10.21
CA ILE A 55 10.81 9.53 -10.11
C ILE A 55 11.61 9.97 -11.33
N ALA A 56 12.36 9.05 -11.95
CA ALA A 56 13.03 9.29 -13.22
C ALA A 56 12.05 9.51 -14.38
N GLU A 57 10.90 8.84 -14.40
CA GLU A 57 9.84 9.07 -15.41
C GLU A 57 9.10 10.39 -15.16
N LEU A 58 8.89 10.77 -13.89
CA LEU A 58 8.26 12.05 -13.54
C LEU A 58 9.13 13.25 -13.90
N LEU A 59 10.43 13.11 -13.75
CA LEU A 59 11.43 14.16 -14.02
C LEU A 59 12.01 14.07 -15.43
N ALA A 60 11.66 13.03 -16.19
CA ALA A 60 12.08 12.92 -17.57
C ALA A 60 11.51 14.10 -18.37
N MET A 61 12.38 14.75 -19.13
CA MET A 61 11.99 15.68 -20.17
C MET A 61 12.44 15.08 -21.50
N PRO A 62 11.67 14.15 -22.10
CA PRO A 62 12.09 13.47 -23.34
C PRO A 62 12.44 14.45 -24.46
N SER A 63 11.72 15.57 -24.55
CA SER A 63 11.97 16.64 -25.53
C SER A 63 13.26 17.42 -25.32
N ALA A 64 13.93 17.27 -24.16
CA ALA A 64 15.24 17.87 -23.91
C ALA A 64 16.41 17.03 -24.46
N ALA A 65 16.14 15.80 -24.94
CA ALA A 65 17.16 14.93 -25.51
C ALA A 65 17.74 15.47 -26.82
N ASP A 66 16.99 16.32 -27.53
CA ASP A 66 17.38 16.89 -28.83
C ASP A 66 18.06 18.27 -28.71
N ILE A 67 18.34 18.75 -27.49
CA ILE A 67 19.00 20.03 -27.28
C ILE A 67 20.51 19.84 -27.48
N GLU A 68 21.04 20.41 -28.56
CA GLU A 68 22.49 20.51 -28.77
C GLU A 68 23.11 21.49 -27.77
N PHE A 69 24.12 21.03 -27.03
CA PHE A 69 24.88 21.88 -26.11
C PHE A 69 26.09 22.48 -26.83
N GLU A 70 26.23 23.80 -26.80
CA GLU A 70 27.47 24.46 -27.20
C GLU A 70 28.55 24.24 -26.14
N GLN A 71 29.75 23.84 -26.57
CA GLN A 71 30.91 23.74 -25.68
C GLN A 71 31.41 25.14 -25.31
N ALA A 72 31.74 25.33 -24.03
CA ALA A 72 32.33 26.56 -23.50
C ALA A 72 33.79 26.76 -23.94
#